data_AF-A0A356J571-F1
#
_entry.id   AF-A0A356J571-F1
#
_cell.length_a   1.000
_cell.length_b   1.000
_cell.length_c   1.000
_cell.angle_alpha   90.00
_cell.angle_beta   90.00
_cell.angle_gamma   90.00
#
_symmetry.space_group_name_H-M   'P 1'
#
loop_
_entity.id
_entity.type
_entity.pdbx_description
1 polymer ?
#
loop_
_entity_poly.entity_id
_entity_poly.type
_entity_poly.pdbx_seq_one_letter_code
_entity_poly.pdbx_strand_id
1 'polypeptide(L)'
;MTVFWGFVLGLPLFAFGAAACLAPGFARRGTAAFFASRPAAIVLTAGASFWTGYECDTMGIDVFDAFLKRFPGEIWILAVVLAWLVCIWMPKNLPVRALMGILMLIPAELFKTTRLLLPSGGVAAVHLFVATAYIGAIAGMYGMFYPWRIEKGLMLLLGADGRARVFGGMLALWGAALCALGCVL
;
A
#
# COMPACT_ATOMS: atom_id res chain seq x y z
N MET A 1 -10.84 2.06 -15.34
CA MET A 1 -10.36 1.91 -13.95
C MET A 1 -8.84 1.81 -13.84
N THR A 2 -8.12 1.23 -14.80
CA THR A 2 -6.64 1.13 -14.79
C THR A 2 -5.93 2.48 -14.77
N VAL A 3 -6.48 3.46 -15.50
CA VAL A 3 -6.14 4.91 -15.45
C VAL A 3 -6.03 5.43 -14.03
N PHE A 4 -7.03 5.13 -13.20
CA PHE A 4 -7.11 5.59 -11.82
C PHE A 4 -6.00 4.99 -10.95
N TRP A 5 -5.66 3.72 -11.15
CA TRP A 5 -4.55 3.06 -10.44
C TRP A 5 -3.18 3.68 -10.75
N GLY A 6 -2.99 4.21 -11.96
CA GLY A 6 -1.81 5.01 -12.31
C GLY A 6 -1.58 6.18 -11.36
N PHE A 7 -2.65 6.90 -11.02
CA PHE A 7 -2.58 8.03 -10.09
C PHE A 7 -2.59 7.61 -8.62
N VAL A 8 -3.40 6.60 -8.23
CA VAL A 8 -3.47 6.10 -6.85
C VAL A 8 -2.12 5.59 -6.36
N LEU A 9 -1.37 4.90 -7.22
CA LEU A 9 -0.03 4.39 -6.90
C LEU A 9 1.05 5.42 -7.21
N GLY A 10 0.92 6.12 -8.35
CA GLY A 10 1.95 7.02 -8.86
C GLY A 10 2.10 8.30 -8.05
N LEU A 11 1.00 8.96 -7.64
CA LEU A 11 1.06 10.25 -6.93
C LEU A 11 1.73 10.13 -5.56
N PRO A 12 1.40 9.16 -4.69
CA PRO A 12 2.08 9.03 -3.40
C PRO A 12 3.57 8.70 -3.56
N LEU A 13 3.92 7.80 -4.50
CA LEU A 13 5.32 7.44 -4.80
C LEU A 13 6.10 8.64 -5.33
N PHE A 14 5.50 9.40 -6.24
CA PHE A 14 6.10 10.60 -6.79
C PHE A 14 6.30 11.67 -5.72
N ALA A 15 5.27 11.99 -4.94
CA ALA A 15 5.32 13.03 -3.92
C ALA A 15 6.36 12.70 -2.84
N PHE A 16 6.35 11.47 -2.32
CA PHE A 16 7.34 11.05 -1.33
C PHE A 16 8.75 10.98 -1.92
N GLY A 17 8.89 10.42 -3.13
CA GLY A 17 10.18 10.33 -3.83
C GLY A 17 10.78 11.71 -4.11
N ALA A 18 9.99 12.64 -4.63
CA ALA A 18 10.40 14.01 -4.90
C ALA A 18 10.79 14.74 -3.61
N ALA A 19 10.02 14.57 -2.53
CA ALA A 19 10.37 15.12 -1.22
C ALA A 19 11.69 14.55 -0.70
N ALA A 20 11.90 13.25 -0.79
CA ALA A 20 13.16 12.60 -0.39
C ALA A 20 14.35 13.01 -1.27
N CYS A 21 14.10 13.29 -2.55
CA CYS A 21 15.12 13.71 -3.52
C CYS A 21 15.52 15.18 -3.36
N LEU A 22 14.55 16.08 -3.23
CA LEU A 22 14.80 17.53 -3.25
C LEU A 22 15.01 18.08 -1.85
N ALA A 23 14.35 17.49 -0.84
CA ALA A 23 14.43 17.92 0.55
C ALA A 23 14.58 16.73 1.52
N PRO A 24 15.73 16.01 1.51
CA PRO A 24 15.98 14.85 2.36
C PRO A 24 15.65 15.07 3.84
N GLY A 25 16.01 16.23 4.39
CA GLY A 25 15.73 16.59 5.77
C GLY A 25 14.23 16.70 6.08
N PHE A 26 13.42 17.17 5.13
CA PHE A 26 11.96 17.20 5.26
C PHE A 26 11.38 15.78 5.23
N ALA A 27 11.77 14.96 4.24
CA ALA A 27 11.29 13.58 4.12
C ALA A 27 11.64 12.73 5.35
N ARG A 28 12.85 12.89 5.90
CA ARG A 28 13.28 12.22 7.14
C ARG A 28 12.40 12.61 8.33
N ARG A 29 12.16 13.92 8.52
CA ARG A 29 11.28 14.41 9.60
C ARG A 29 9.84 13.95 9.43
N GLY A 30 9.32 14.01 8.20
CA GLY A 30 7.97 13.53 7.88
C GLY A 30 7.80 12.03 8.16
N THR A 31 8.80 11.23 7.79
CA THR A 31 8.81 9.78 8.07
C THR A 31 8.85 9.49 9.56
N ALA A 32 9.70 10.20 10.32
CA ALA A 32 9.75 10.06 11.77
C ALA A 32 8.43 10.48 12.45
N ALA A 33 7.83 11.59 11.98
CA ALA A 33 6.53 12.06 12.46
C ALA A 33 5.40 11.05 12.15
N PHE A 34 5.43 10.43 10.96
CA PHE A 34 4.50 9.38 10.57
C PHE A 34 4.59 8.17 11.52
N PHE A 35 5.80 7.69 11.82
CA PHE A 35 6.00 6.58 12.75
C PHE A 35 5.49 6.86 14.17
N ALA A 36 5.49 8.13 14.58
CA ALA A 36 4.94 8.57 15.86
C ALA A 36 3.43 8.91 15.83
N SER A 37 2.81 8.95 14.65
CA SER A 37 1.43 9.47 14.48
C SER A 37 0.38 8.41 14.79
N ARG A 38 -0.19 8.49 16.00
CA ARG A 38 -1.32 7.65 16.41
C ARG A 38 -2.58 7.87 15.54
N PRO A 39 -2.97 9.10 15.16
CA PRO A 39 -4.11 9.31 14.27
C PRO A 39 -3.91 8.63 12.91
N ALA A 40 -2.72 8.75 12.30
CA ALA A 40 -2.42 8.08 11.04
C ALA A 40 -2.50 6.54 11.20
N ALA A 41 -2.00 6.02 12.32
CA ALA A 41 -2.11 4.60 12.64
C ALA A 41 -3.57 4.11 12.66
N ILE A 42 -4.45 4.84 13.34
CA ILE A 42 -5.87 4.47 13.48
C ILE A 42 -6.57 4.52 12.12
N VAL A 43 -6.40 5.61 11.37
CA VAL A 43 -7.03 5.78 10.06
C VAL A 43 -6.59 4.69 9.08
N LEU A 44 -5.27 4.42 9.01
CA LEU A 44 -4.75 3.37 8.12
C LEU A 44 -5.18 1.97 8.58
N THR A 45 -5.27 1.72 9.90
CA THR A 45 -5.72 0.42 10.42
C THR A 45 -7.18 0.19 10.06
N ALA A 46 -8.04 1.19 10.30
CA ALA A 46 -9.44 1.12 9.89
C ALA A 46 -9.54 0.88 8.37
N GLY A 47 -8.82 1.67 7.56
CA GLY A 47 -8.77 1.48 6.11
C GLY A 47 -8.37 0.07 5.69
N ALA A 48 -7.30 -0.48 6.27
CA ALA A 48 -6.83 -1.84 5.99
C ALA A 48 -7.87 -2.90 6.39
N SER A 49 -8.49 -2.78 7.57
CA SER A 49 -9.48 -3.73 8.07
C SER A 49 -10.76 -3.72 7.24
N PHE A 50 -11.27 -2.55 6.89
CA PHE A 50 -12.47 -2.44 6.05
C PHE A 50 -12.20 -2.90 4.62
N TRP A 51 -11.02 -2.60 4.07
CA TRP A 51 -10.66 -3.12 2.75
C TRP A 51 -10.51 -4.64 2.77
N THR A 52 -9.89 -5.22 3.81
CA THR A 52 -9.85 -6.68 3.98
C THR A 52 -11.26 -7.28 4.04
N GLY A 53 -12.17 -6.65 4.81
CA GLY A 53 -13.57 -7.06 4.88
C GLY A 53 -14.26 -7.01 3.52
N TYR A 54 -14.08 -5.92 2.77
CA TYR A 54 -14.57 -5.79 1.39
C TYR A 54 -14.05 -6.89 0.46
N GLU A 55 -12.75 -7.21 0.52
CA GLU A 55 -12.20 -8.29 -0.30
C GLU A 55 -12.83 -9.63 0.09
N CYS A 56 -12.92 -9.97 1.39
CA CYS A 56 -13.56 -11.21 1.83
C CYS A 56 -15.04 -11.31 1.43
N ASP A 57 -15.75 -10.18 1.35
CA ASP A 57 -17.16 -10.10 0.92
C ASP A 57 -17.33 -10.24 -0.60
N THR A 58 -16.30 -9.93 -1.39
CA THR A 58 -16.39 -9.84 -2.86
C THR A 58 -15.54 -10.87 -3.61
N MET A 59 -14.65 -11.61 -2.93
CA MET A 59 -13.70 -12.53 -3.57
C MET A 59 -14.38 -13.75 -4.22
N GLY A 60 -15.63 -14.07 -3.86
CA GLY A 60 -16.41 -15.14 -4.47
C GLY A 60 -15.83 -16.54 -4.26
N ILE A 61 -15.17 -16.77 -3.12
CA ILE A 61 -14.69 -18.08 -2.72
C ILE A 61 -15.84 -18.80 -2.03
N ASP A 62 -16.18 -20.01 -2.46
CA ASP A 62 -17.34 -20.79 -1.98
C ASP A 62 -17.48 -20.85 -0.46
N VAL A 63 -16.34 -20.93 0.25
CA VAL A 63 -16.30 -20.93 1.72
C VAL A 63 -16.78 -19.60 2.32
N PHE A 64 -16.34 -18.47 1.77
CA PHE A 64 -16.80 -17.15 2.21
C PHE A 64 -18.26 -16.93 1.80
N ASP A 65 -18.67 -17.36 0.61
CA ASP A 65 -20.07 -17.23 0.16
C ASP A 65 -21.04 -18.05 1.03
N ALA A 66 -20.65 -19.27 1.42
CA ALA A 66 -21.42 -20.09 2.35
C ALA A 66 -21.50 -19.45 3.74
N PHE A 67 -20.40 -18.87 4.22
CA PHE A 67 -20.36 -18.13 5.48
C PHE A 67 -21.25 -16.88 5.45
N LEU A 68 -21.13 -16.05 4.41
CA LEU A 68 -21.87 -14.80 4.23
C LEU A 68 -23.39 -15.03 4.09
N LYS A 69 -23.81 -16.09 3.40
CA LYS A 69 -25.22 -16.49 3.34
C LYS A 69 -25.77 -16.89 4.72
N ARG A 70 -24.92 -17.50 5.55
CA ARG A 70 -25.32 -17.94 6.90
C ARG A 70 -25.29 -16.80 7.92
N PHE A 71 -24.36 -15.86 7.77
CA PHE A 71 -24.12 -14.76 8.69
C PHE A 71 -23.90 -13.43 7.93
N PRO A 72 -24.99 -12.82 7.42
CA PRO A 72 -24.88 -11.59 6.66
C PRO A 72 -24.35 -10.45 7.53
N GLY A 73 -23.36 -9.71 7.02
CA GLY A 73 -22.78 -8.56 7.72
C GLY A 73 -21.71 -8.90 8.78
N GLU A 74 -21.47 -10.18 9.10
CA GLU A 74 -20.52 -10.55 10.15
C GLU A 74 -19.07 -10.16 9.81
N ILE A 75 -18.70 -10.19 8.53
CA ILE A 75 -17.37 -9.73 8.06
C ILE A 75 -17.16 -8.24 8.38
N TRP A 76 -18.19 -7.41 8.23
CA TRP A 76 -18.13 -5.98 8.52
C TRP A 76 -18.05 -5.69 10.02
N ILE A 77 -18.79 -6.45 10.84
CA ILE A 77 -18.69 -6.40 12.30
C ILE A 77 -17.28 -6.81 12.73
N LEU A 78 -16.76 -7.91 12.15
CA LEU A 78 -15.42 -8.39 12.44
C LEU A 78 -14.36 -7.35 12.03
N ALA A 79 -14.52 -6.66 10.90
CA ALA A 79 -13.62 -5.58 10.48
C ALA A 79 -13.59 -4.44 11.51
N VAL A 80 -14.75 -4.03 12.06
CA VAL A 80 -14.84 -3.01 13.11
C VAL A 80 -14.14 -3.47 14.39
N VAL A 81 -14.46 -4.68 14.85
CA VAL A 81 -13.93 -5.24 16.10
C VAL A 81 -12.42 -5.43 16.00
N LEU A 82 -11.93 -5.98 14.89
CA LEU A 82 -10.50 -6.19 14.66
C LEU A 82 -9.75 -4.86 14.51
N ALA A 83 -10.31 -3.87 13.78
CA ALA A 83 -9.68 -2.55 13.67
C ALA A 83 -9.49 -1.93 15.06
N TRP A 84 -10.52 -2.00 15.91
CA TRP A 84 -10.47 -1.49 17.28
C TRP A 84 -9.47 -2.27 18.15
N LEU A 85 -9.52 -3.61 18.13
CA LEU A 85 -8.61 -4.46 18.89
C LEU A 85 -7.15 -4.21 18.49
N VAL A 86 -6.86 -4.16 17.19
CA VAL A 86 -5.49 -3.90 16.68
C VAL A 86 -5.00 -2.53 17.13
N CYS A 87 -5.85 -1.49 17.09
CA CYS A 87 -5.48 -0.15 17.52
C CYS A 87 -5.12 -0.05 19.01
N ILE A 88 -5.73 -0.88 19.86
CA ILE A 88 -5.51 -0.85 21.31
C ILE A 88 -4.39 -1.82 21.72
N TRP A 89 -4.41 -3.04 21.19
CA TRP A 89 -3.54 -4.13 21.64
C TRP A 89 -2.18 -4.13 20.95
N MET A 90 -2.06 -3.56 19.75
CA MET A 90 -0.81 -3.52 18.98
C MET A 90 -0.35 -2.08 18.65
N PRO A 91 -0.15 -1.20 19.64
CA PRO A 91 0.19 0.20 19.39
C PRO A 91 1.60 0.38 18.81
N LYS A 92 2.51 -0.56 19.06
CA LYS A 92 3.90 -0.47 18.61
C LYS A 92 3.99 -0.69 17.10
N ASN A 93 4.58 0.28 16.40
CA ASN A 93 4.81 0.26 14.95
C ASN A 93 3.50 0.15 14.14
N LEU A 94 2.38 0.55 14.74
CA LEU A 94 1.06 0.45 14.14
C LEU A 94 0.93 1.21 12.81
N PRO A 95 1.46 2.45 12.64
CA PRO A 95 1.38 3.15 11.36
C PRO A 95 2.01 2.35 10.21
N VAL A 96 3.18 1.75 10.48
CA VAL A 96 3.90 0.96 9.49
C VAL A 96 3.18 -0.34 9.20
N ARG A 97 2.75 -1.07 10.23
CA ARG A 97 1.96 -2.29 10.05
C ARG A 97 0.70 -2.05 9.23
N ALA A 98 -0.03 -0.97 9.52
CA ALA A 98 -1.26 -0.61 8.84
C ALA A 98 -1.01 -0.22 7.37
N LEU A 99 0.02 0.58 7.11
CA LEU A 99 0.44 0.91 5.74
C LEU A 99 0.83 -0.35 4.95
N MET A 100 1.58 -1.25 5.56
CA MET A 100 1.99 -2.52 4.94
C MET A 100 0.78 -3.44 4.68
N GLY A 101 -0.22 -3.44 5.58
CA GLY A 101 -1.50 -4.10 5.36
C GLY A 101 -2.23 -3.58 4.13
N ILE A 102 -2.29 -2.25 3.95
CA ILE A 102 -2.87 -1.65 2.74
C ILE A 102 -2.07 -2.06 1.48
N LEU A 103 -0.73 -2.00 1.53
CA LEU A 103 0.10 -2.39 0.38
C LEU A 103 -0.13 -3.84 -0.05
N MET A 104 -0.38 -4.73 0.91
CA MET A 104 -0.69 -6.13 0.64
C MET A 104 -2.03 -6.34 -0.08
N LEU A 105 -2.98 -5.40 0.06
CA LEU A 105 -4.32 -5.49 -0.53
C LEU A 105 -4.38 -4.92 -1.96
N ILE A 106 -3.50 -3.97 -2.30
CA ILE A 106 -3.43 -3.36 -3.64
C ILE A 106 -3.48 -4.37 -4.81
N PRO A 107 -2.74 -5.50 -4.77
CA PRO A 107 -2.76 -6.48 -5.85
C PRO A 107 -4.15 -7.07 -6.11
N ALA A 108 -4.98 -7.24 -5.08
CA ALA A 108 -6.30 -7.87 -5.21
C ALA A 108 -7.20 -7.08 -6.16
N GLU A 109 -7.17 -5.75 -6.05
CA GLU A 109 -7.90 -4.85 -6.95
C GLU A 109 -7.17 -4.61 -8.28
N LEU A 110 -5.84 -4.47 -8.22
CA LEU A 110 -5.05 -4.16 -9.42
C LEU A 110 -5.11 -5.31 -10.43
N PHE A 111 -5.11 -6.57 -9.99
CA PHE A 111 -5.15 -7.71 -10.90
C PHE A 111 -6.53 -7.94 -11.53
N LYS A 112 -7.63 -7.60 -10.85
CA LYS A 112 -8.98 -7.61 -11.45
C LYS A 112 -9.04 -6.70 -12.68
N THR A 113 -8.35 -5.55 -12.63
CA THR A 113 -8.36 -4.54 -13.71
C THR A 113 -7.28 -4.75 -14.77
N THR A 114 -6.09 -5.22 -14.40
CA THR A 114 -4.96 -5.40 -15.35
C THR A 114 -5.06 -6.68 -16.19
N ARG A 115 -5.72 -7.75 -15.70
CA ARG A 115 -5.88 -9.01 -16.45
C ARG A 115 -6.74 -8.87 -17.71
N LEU A 116 -7.62 -7.85 -17.75
CA LEU A 116 -8.48 -7.53 -18.90
C LEU A 116 -7.76 -6.81 -20.04
N LEU A 117 -6.52 -6.37 -19.82
CA LEU A 117 -5.78 -5.48 -20.72
C LEU A 117 -4.56 -6.11 -21.38
N LEU A 118 -4.32 -7.43 -21.24
CA LEU A 118 -3.25 -8.10 -22.00
C LEU A 118 -3.67 -8.23 -23.48
N PRO A 119 -3.10 -7.44 -24.42
CA PRO A 119 -3.29 -7.68 -25.83
C PRO A 119 -2.37 -8.83 -26.25
N SER A 120 -2.68 -9.49 -27.36
CA SER A 120 -1.85 -10.53 -27.98
C SER A 120 -0.43 -10.06 -28.36
N GLY A 121 -0.16 -8.75 -28.36
CA GLY A 121 1.17 -8.15 -28.48
C GLY A 121 1.52 -7.36 -27.22
N GLY A 122 2.39 -7.94 -26.37
CA GLY A 122 2.70 -7.47 -25.02
C GLY A 122 3.16 -6.01 -24.93
N VAL A 123 2.51 -5.25 -24.05
CA VAL A 123 2.91 -3.87 -23.73
C VAL A 123 3.69 -3.88 -22.42
N ALA A 124 4.93 -3.41 -22.45
CA ALA A 124 5.81 -3.18 -21.29
C ALA A 124 5.14 -2.38 -20.14
N ALA A 125 4.12 -1.56 -20.47
CA ALA A 125 3.36 -0.73 -19.55
C ALA A 125 2.57 -1.52 -18.50
N VAL A 126 1.86 -2.58 -18.91
CA VAL A 126 1.06 -3.40 -17.96
C VAL A 126 1.98 -4.12 -16.97
N HIS A 127 3.20 -4.48 -17.41
CA HIS A 127 4.21 -5.08 -16.55
C HIS A 127 4.65 -4.14 -15.42
N LEU A 128 4.60 -2.81 -15.59
CA LEU A 128 4.93 -1.88 -14.51
C LEU A 128 3.88 -1.90 -13.40
N PHE A 129 2.59 -1.98 -13.74
CA PHE A 129 1.52 -2.17 -12.75
C PHE A 129 1.66 -3.52 -12.04
N VAL A 130 1.89 -4.59 -12.80
CA VAL A 130 2.08 -5.93 -12.24
C VAL A 130 3.29 -5.97 -11.30
N ALA A 131 4.43 -5.41 -11.72
CA ALA A 131 5.63 -5.32 -10.88
C ALA A 131 5.36 -4.49 -9.62
N THR A 132 4.65 -3.36 -9.73
CA THR A 132 4.30 -2.52 -8.58
C THR A 132 3.39 -3.26 -7.61
N ALA A 133 2.40 -4.02 -8.10
CA ALA A 133 1.56 -4.88 -7.26
C ALA A 133 2.40 -5.95 -6.55
N TYR A 134 3.28 -6.66 -7.25
CA TYR A 134 4.12 -7.67 -6.60
C TYR A 134 5.06 -7.08 -5.55
N ILE A 135 5.66 -5.91 -5.83
CA ILE A 135 6.47 -5.18 -4.84
C ILE A 135 5.60 -4.83 -3.63
N GLY A 136 4.39 -4.30 -3.85
CA GLY A 136 3.43 -3.99 -2.79
C GLY A 136 3.04 -5.21 -1.97
N ALA A 137 2.76 -6.34 -2.62
CA ALA A 137 2.40 -7.61 -1.98
C ALA A 137 3.53 -8.12 -1.08
N ILE A 138 4.74 -8.21 -1.63
CA ILE A 138 5.91 -8.75 -0.92
C ILE A 138 6.31 -7.83 0.22
N ALA A 139 6.40 -6.52 -0.04
CA ALA A 139 6.71 -5.52 0.97
C ALA A 139 5.63 -5.48 2.06
N GLY A 140 4.35 -5.56 1.67
CA GLY A 140 3.21 -5.57 2.58
C GLY A 140 3.22 -6.79 3.50
N MET A 141 3.35 -7.99 2.94
CA MET A 141 3.47 -9.23 3.73
C MET A 141 4.66 -9.15 4.69
N TYR A 142 5.86 -8.85 4.18
CA TYR A 142 7.06 -8.76 5.01
C TYR A 142 6.92 -7.69 6.09
N GLY A 143 6.40 -6.52 5.74
CA GLY A 143 6.24 -5.38 6.62
C GLY A 143 5.17 -5.56 7.69
N MET A 144 4.14 -6.40 7.45
CA MET A 144 3.20 -6.79 8.50
C MET A 144 3.85 -7.68 9.56
N PHE A 145 4.72 -8.62 9.16
CA PHE A 145 5.42 -9.50 10.12
C PHE A 145 6.60 -8.81 10.81
N TYR A 146 7.33 -7.96 10.08
CA TYR A 146 8.57 -7.34 10.54
C TYR A 146 8.57 -5.80 10.40
N PRO A 147 7.58 -5.07 10.97
CA PRO A 147 7.44 -3.63 10.75
C PRO A 147 8.63 -2.81 11.26
N TRP A 148 9.31 -3.26 12.32
CA TRP A 148 10.52 -2.60 12.83
C TRP A 148 11.69 -2.65 11.85
N ARG A 149 11.74 -3.65 10.95
CA ARG A 149 12.77 -3.74 9.92
C ARG A 149 12.51 -2.73 8.81
N ILE A 150 11.24 -2.50 8.47
CA ILE A 150 10.84 -1.44 7.54
C ILE A 150 11.20 -0.07 8.10
N GLU A 151 10.89 0.21 9.37
CA GLU A 151 11.26 1.46 10.03
C GLU A 151 12.76 1.70 10.01
N LYS A 152 13.55 0.70 10.44
CA LYS A 152 15.02 0.79 10.43
C LYS A 152 15.57 0.95 9.01
N GLY A 153 15.01 0.25 8.04
CA GLY A 153 15.39 0.36 6.63
C GLY A 153 15.14 1.77 6.07
N LEU A 154 13.96 2.32 6.31
CA LEU A 154 13.62 3.69 5.89
C LEU A 154 14.50 4.73 6.60
N MET A 155 14.74 4.58 7.90
CA MET A 155 15.66 5.46 8.63
C MET A 155 17.11 5.36 8.12
N LEU A 156 17.56 4.17 7.72
CA LEU A 156 18.88 3.98 7.12
C LEU A 156 18.97 4.68 5.76
N LEU A 157 17.98 4.48 4.89
CA LEU A 157 17.92 5.08 3.56
C LEU A 157 17.86 6.61 3.63
N LEU A 158 17.05 7.15 4.54
CA LEU A 158 16.88 8.58 4.76
C LEU A 158 17.95 9.19 5.68
N GLY A 159 18.84 8.36 6.25
CA GLY A 159 19.82 8.79 7.25
C GLY A 159 21.00 9.57 6.68
N ALA A 160 21.28 9.43 5.39
CA ALA A 160 22.31 10.21 4.70
C ALA A 160 21.73 10.85 3.44
N ASP A 161 22.00 12.14 3.23
CA ASP A 161 21.40 12.93 2.15
C ASP A 161 21.62 12.30 0.77
N GLY A 162 22.84 11.82 0.48
CA GLY A 162 23.11 11.14 -0.80
C GLY A 162 22.24 9.91 -1.04
N ARG A 163 22.05 9.06 -0.02
CA ARG A 163 21.19 7.87 -0.12
C ARG A 163 19.73 8.24 -0.25
N ALA A 164 19.27 9.22 0.54
CA ALA A 164 17.90 9.73 0.48
C ALA A 164 17.59 10.29 -0.91
N ARG A 165 18.55 10.98 -1.52
CA ARG A 165 18.43 11.54 -2.87
C ARG A 165 18.29 10.47 -3.94
N VAL A 166 19.17 9.47 -3.92
CA VAL A 166 19.12 8.36 -4.89
C VAL A 166 17.83 7.56 -4.73
N PHE A 167 17.49 7.16 -3.50
CA PHE A 167 16.27 6.43 -3.22
C PHE A 167 15.01 7.23 -3.59
N GLY A 168 14.96 8.50 -3.21
CA GLY A 168 13.87 9.41 -3.54
C GLY A 168 13.73 9.62 -5.04
N GLY A 169 14.84 9.81 -5.75
CA GLY A 169 14.87 9.93 -7.21
C GLY A 169 14.32 8.68 -7.90
N MET A 170 14.70 7.49 -7.45
CA MET A 170 14.17 6.23 -7.97
C MET A 170 12.65 6.12 -7.76
N LEU A 171 12.16 6.45 -6.57
CA LEU A 171 10.72 6.45 -6.28
C LEU A 171 9.95 7.51 -7.08
N ALA A 172 10.55 8.69 -7.26
CA ALA A 172 9.95 9.77 -8.05
C ALA A 172 9.81 9.35 -9.51
N LEU A 173 10.86 8.78 -10.09
CA LEU A 173 10.83 8.27 -11.47
C LEU A 173 9.81 7.14 -11.62
N TRP A 174 9.73 6.22 -10.66
CA TRP A 174 8.73 5.15 -10.67
C TRP A 174 7.31 5.69 -10.58
N GLY A 175 7.06 6.64 -9.67
CA GLY A 175 5.77 7.30 -9.52
C GLY A 175 5.35 8.10 -10.75
N ALA A 176 6.29 8.84 -11.36
CA ALA A 176 6.06 9.58 -12.59
C ALA A 176 5.73 8.63 -13.77
N ALA A 177 6.42 7.49 -13.87
CA ALA A 177 6.12 6.48 -14.87
C ALA A 177 4.71 5.90 -14.70
N LEU A 178 4.28 5.58 -13.46
CA LEU A 178 2.92 5.13 -13.18
C LEU A 178 1.85 6.18 -13.51
N CYS A 179 2.09 7.45 -13.17
CA CYS A 179 1.20 8.54 -13.55
C CYS A 179 1.12 8.72 -15.07
N ALA A 180 2.25 8.65 -15.78
CA ALA A 180 2.29 8.74 -17.23
C ALA A 180 1.49 7.60 -17.89
N LEU A 181 1.61 6.37 -17.38
CA LEU A 181 0.76 5.26 -17.81
C LEU A 181 -0.72 5.52 -17.53
N GLY A 182 -1.04 6.12 -16.37
CA GLY A 182 -2.38 6.56 -16.03
C GLY A 182 -2.95 7.62 -16.97
N CYS A 183 -2.13 8.38 -17.69
CA CYS A 183 -2.59 9.35 -18.70
C CYS A 183 -2.79 8.74 -20.10
N VAL A 184 -2.18 7.58 -20.38
CA VAL A 184 -2.08 7.01 -21.73
C VAL A 184 -2.97 5.77 -21.93
N LEU A 185 -3.26 5.04 -20.84
CA LEU A 185 -4.21 3.93 -20.80
C LEU A 185 -5.64 4.42 -20.54
#